data_AF-B7Q3D7-F1
#
_entry.id   AF-B7Q3D7-F1
#
_cell.length_a   1.000
_cell.length_b   1.000
_cell.length_c   1.000
_cell.angle_alpha   90.00
_cell.angle_beta   90.00
_cell.angle_gamma   90.00
#
_symmetry.space_group_name_H-M   'P 1'
#
loop_
_entity.id
_entity.type
_entity.pdbx_description
1 polymer ?
#
loop_
_entity_poly.entity_id
_entity_poly.type
_entity_poly.pdbx_seq_one_letter_code
_entity_poly.pdbx_strand_id
1 'polypeptide(L)'
;MFGNPHTVSGPSQPLDKAGSDVQLQPGKVRLALRQGAPQTFTVRYRQADDYPVDLYYLMDLTHSMKDHRDKVAELADDMGKDVQKAISFA
;
A
#
# COMPACT_ATOMS: atom_id res chain seq x y z
N MET A 1 4.47 -29.03 35.44
CA MET A 1 5.21 -27.91 34.82
C MET A 1 4.72 -27.77 33.38
N PHE A 2 3.76 -26.89 33.11
CA PHE A 2 3.25 -26.67 31.75
C PHE A 2 4.04 -25.50 31.17
N GLY A 3 4.96 -25.80 30.25
CA GLY A 3 5.77 -24.80 29.55
C GLY A 3 4.90 -23.77 28.83
N ASN A 4 5.38 -22.53 28.75
CA ASN A 4 4.63 -21.45 28.10
C ASN A 4 4.48 -21.76 26.60
N PRO A 5 3.28 -21.62 26.02
CA PRO A 5 3.09 -21.77 24.59
C PRO A 5 3.92 -20.72 23.83
N HIS A 6 4.80 -21.18 22.94
CA HIS A 6 5.63 -20.28 22.13
C HIS A 6 4.87 -19.80 20.90
N THR A 7 4.78 -18.48 20.74
CA THR A 7 4.33 -17.84 19.49
C THR A 7 5.41 -18.01 18.42
N VAL A 8 5.04 -18.53 17.26
CA VAL A 8 5.95 -18.71 16.12
C VAL A 8 5.48 -17.81 14.98
N SER A 9 6.26 -16.79 14.64
CA SER A 9 6.11 -16.08 13.37
C SER A 9 6.59 -16.99 12.24
N GLY A 10 5.84 -17.08 11.13
CA GLY A 10 6.27 -17.82 9.94
C GLY A 10 7.61 -17.31 9.41
N PRO A 11 8.27 -18.04 8.49
CA PRO A 11 9.57 -17.65 7.96
C PRO A 11 9.53 -16.19 7.50
N SER A 12 10.41 -15.37 8.08
CA SER A 12 10.62 -13.99 7.66
C SER A 12 11.24 -14.04 6.26
N GLN A 13 10.42 -13.88 5.23
CA GLN A 13 10.98 -13.45 3.95
C GLN A 13 11.67 -12.10 4.19
N PRO A 14 12.81 -11.81 3.55
CA PRO A 14 13.42 -10.50 3.70
C PRO A 14 12.46 -9.44 3.15
N LEU A 15 12.14 -8.42 3.93
CA LEU A 15 11.31 -7.28 3.48
C LEU A 15 12.08 -6.43 2.44
N ASP A 16 13.40 -6.59 2.42
CA ASP A 16 14.42 -5.86 1.65
C ASP A 16 14.81 -6.54 0.33
N LYS A 17 14.09 -7.58 -0.11
CA LYS A 17 14.27 -8.04 -1.49
C LYS A 17 13.75 -6.97 -2.44
N ALA A 18 14.66 -6.30 -3.13
CA ALA A 18 14.35 -5.42 -4.26
C ALA A 18 13.45 -6.19 -5.24
N GLY A 19 12.26 -5.66 -5.52
CA GLY A 19 11.25 -6.28 -6.38
C GLY A 19 10.26 -7.24 -5.70
N SER A 20 10.24 -7.36 -4.37
CA SER A 20 9.14 -8.07 -3.69
C SER A 20 8.00 -7.11 -3.32
N ASP A 21 6.80 -7.36 -3.84
CA ASP A 21 5.53 -6.65 -3.52
C ASP A 21 5.06 -6.84 -2.07
N VAL A 22 5.85 -7.53 -1.24
CA VAL A 22 5.53 -7.79 0.15
C VAL A 22 5.76 -6.53 0.96
N GLN A 23 4.67 -5.85 1.33
CA GLN A 23 4.71 -4.62 2.13
C GLN A 23 4.55 -4.88 3.63
N LEU A 24 4.00 -6.04 4.01
CA LEU A 24 3.71 -6.40 5.41
C LEU A 24 4.33 -7.73 5.78
N GLN A 25 4.96 -7.77 6.95
CA GLN A 25 5.52 -9.00 7.51
C GLN A 25 5.29 -9.11 9.02
N PRO A 26 5.09 -10.33 9.55
CA PRO A 26 5.01 -11.59 8.81
C PRO A 26 3.64 -11.76 8.11
N GLY A 27 3.61 -12.40 6.93
CA GLY A 27 2.35 -12.67 6.22
C GLY A 27 1.44 -13.71 6.91
N LYS A 28 1.98 -14.48 7.86
CA LYS A 28 1.24 -15.42 8.72
C LYS A 28 1.85 -15.47 10.12
N VAL A 29 0.98 -15.50 11.13
CA VAL A 29 1.36 -15.64 12.54
C VAL A 29 0.60 -16.84 13.14
N ARG A 30 1.31 -17.70 13.89
CA ARG A 30 0.66 -18.71 14.75
C ARG A 30 0.85 -18.29 16.20
N LEU A 31 -0.25 -17.90 16.83
CA LEU A 31 -0.30 -17.57 18.25
C LEU A 31 -0.79 -18.78 19.03
N ALA A 32 -0.15 -19.05 20.17
CA ALA A 32 -0.63 -20.02 21.12
C ALA A 32 -0.98 -19.27 22.42
N LEU A 33 -2.28 -19.11 22.66
CA LEU A 33 -2.83 -18.19 23.66
C LEU A 33 -3.25 -18.92 24.94
N ARG A 34 -3.17 -18.21 26.07
CA ARG A 34 -3.68 -18.67 27.37
C ARG A 34 -4.68 -17.64 27.89
N GLN A 35 -5.78 -18.11 28.49
CA GLN A 35 -6.81 -17.23 29.05
C GLN A 35 -6.20 -16.26 30.07
N GLY A 36 -6.48 -14.96 29.90
CA GLY A 36 -5.97 -13.90 30.76
C GLY A 36 -4.50 -13.50 30.53
N ALA A 37 -3.80 -14.08 29.54
CA ALA A 37 -2.41 -13.77 29.23
C ALA A 37 -2.28 -13.16 27.83
N PRO A 38 -2.15 -11.83 27.71
CA PRO A 38 -1.89 -11.16 26.43
C PRO A 38 -0.58 -11.62 25.80
N GLN A 39 -0.52 -11.59 24.48
CA GLN A 39 0.68 -11.87 23.69
C GLN A 39 0.91 -10.75 22.68
N THR A 40 2.16 -10.30 22.56
CA THR A 40 2.57 -9.26 21.62
C THR A 40 3.36 -9.88 20.49
N PHE A 41 3.10 -9.44 19.26
CA PHE A 41 3.92 -9.76 18.10
C PHE A 41 4.18 -8.47 17.30
N THR A 42 5.27 -8.46 16.55
CA THR A 42 5.68 -7.29 15.77
C THR A 42 5.27 -7.46 14.32
N VAL A 43 4.67 -6.41 13.76
CA VAL A 43 4.43 -6.27 12.33
C VAL A 43 5.40 -5.24 11.78
N ARG A 44 6.01 -5.55 10.64
CA ARG A 44 6.89 -4.65 9.89
C ARG A 44 6.18 -4.23 8.62
N TYR A 45 6.26 -2.95 8.32
CA TYR A 45 5.72 -2.34 7.13
C TYR A 45 6.84 -1.67 6.33
N ARG A 46 6.80 -1.83 5.01
CA ARG A 46 7.59 -1.05 4.05
C ARG A 46 6.66 -0.55 2.96
N GLN A 47 6.70 0.74 2.70
CA GLN A 47 6.02 1.32 1.55
C GLN A 47 6.70 0.82 0.26
N ALA A 48 5.91 0.40 -0.71
CA ALA A 48 6.43 0.06 -2.02
C ALA A 48 6.77 1.34 -2.80
N ASP A 49 7.88 1.29 -3.52
CA ASP A 49 8.41 2.42 -4.30
C ASP A 49 7.54 2.62 -5.57
N ASP A 50 7.24 1.54 -6.30
CA ASP A 50 6.45 1.56 -7.56
C ASP A 50 4.98 1.07 -7.40
N TYR A 51 4.11 1.78 -6.68
CA TYR A 51 2.69 1.38 -6.56
C TYR A 51 1.81 2.00 -7.66
N PRO A 52 0.95 1.22 -8.35
CA PRO A 52 0.06 1.78 -9.37
C PRO A 52 -0.96 2.73 -8.75
N VAL A 53 -1.09 3.93 -9.31
CA VAL A 53 -2.07 4.94 -8.87
C VAL A 53 -3.10 5.15 -9.96
N ASP A 54 -4.38 5.12 -9.58
CA ASP A 54 -5.49 5.48 -10.46
C ASP A 54 -5.93 6.93 -10.21
N LEU A 55 -6.01 7.73 -11.27
CA LEU A 55 -6.52 9.10 -11.21
C LEU A 55 -7.96 9.17 -11.74
N TYR A 56 -8.90 9.58 -10.89
CA TYR A 56 -10.29 9.81 -11.26
C TYR A 56 -10.63 11.30 -11.17
N TYR A 57 -10.98 11.90 -12.31
CA TYR A 57 -11.46 13.28 -12.36
C TYR A 57 -12.99 13.30 -12.45
N LEU A 58 -13.63 13.81 -11.40
CA LEU A 58 -15.09 14.01 -11.36
C LEU A 58 -15.40 15.46 -11.74
N MET A 59 -16.03 15.65 -12.90
CA MET A 59 -16.36 16.96 -13.45
C MET A 59 -17.86 17.24 -13.39
N ASP A 60 -18.23 18.46 -13.02
CA ASP A 60 -19.57 18.99 -13.27
C ASP A 60 -19.73 19.37 -14.75
N LEU A 61 -20.83 18.93 -15.39
CA LEU A 61 -21.12 19.13 -16.81
C LEU A 61 -22.06 20.32 -17.07
N THR A 62 -22.25 21.22 -16.11
CA THR A 62 -23.02 22.45 -16.28
C THR A 62 -22.43 23.39 -17.34
N HIS A 63 -23.26 24.29 -17.89
CA HIS A 63 -22.86 25.20 -18.98
C HIS A 63 -21.67 26.10 -18.62
N SER A 64 -21.56 26.52 -17.35
CA SER A 64 -20.41 27.30 -16.84
C SER A 64 -19.10 26.52 -16.78
N MET A 65 -19.15 25.20 -16.87
CA MET A 65 -17.97 24.32 -16.83
C MET A 65 -17.48 23.93 -18.23
N LYS A 66 -18.11 24.43 -19.28
CA LYS A 66 -17.73 24.13 -20.67
C LYS A 66 -16.25 24.44 -20.95
N ASP A 67 -15.77 25.62 -20.56
CA ASP A 67 -14.38 26.02 -20.79
C ASP A 67 -13.39 25.20 -19.94
N HIS A 68 -13.80 24.77 -18.74
CA HIS A 68 -13.00 23.91 -17.88
C HIS A 68 -12.86 22.50 -18.44
N ARG A 69 -13.93 21.97 -19.06
CA ARG A 69 -13.89 20.66 -19.72
C ARG A 69 -12.87 20.61 -20.84
N ASP A 70 -12.88 21.64 -21.69
CA ASP A 70 -12.01 21.69 -22.85
C ASP A 70 -10.53 21.84 -22.43
N LYS A 71 -10.25 22.59 -21.34
CA LYS A 71 -8.91 22.66 -20.72
C LYS A 71 -8.45 21.35 -20.08
N VAL A 72 -9.33 20.64 -19.37
CA VAL A 72 -8.98 19.34 -18.76
C VAL A 72 -8.64 18.32 -19.84
N ALA A 73 -9.34 18.34 -20.99
CA ALA A 73 -9.01 17.47 -22.11
C ALA A 73 -7.62 17.77 -22.70
N GLU A 74 -7.25 19.04 -22.80
CA GLU A 74 -5.92 19.46 -23.28
C GLU A 74 -4.80 19.05 -22.30
N LEU A 75 -5.05 19.16 -20.99
CA LEU A 75 -4.05 18.89 -19.94
C LEU A 75 -3.93 17.41 -19.54
N ALA A 76 -4.86 16.55 -19.98
CA ALA A 76 -4.93 15.16 -19.51
C ALA A 76 -3.65 14.35 -19.82
N ASP A 77 -3.03 14.58 -20.99
CA ASP A 77 -1.80 13.88 -21.39
C ASP A 77 -0.60 14.30 -20.53
N ASP A 78 -0.49 15.58 -20.23
CA ASP A 78 0.59 16.11 -19.39
C ASP A 78 0.42 15.70 -17.92
N MET A 79 -0.81 15.70 -17.42
CA MET A 79 -1.12 15.14 -16.10
C MET A 79 -0.75 13.67 -16.00
N GLY A 80 -1.01 12.86 -17.03
CA GLY A 80 -0.63 11.46 -17.09
C GLY A 80 0.89 11.27 -17.02
N LYS A 81 1.65 12.07 -17.77
CA LYS A 81 3.12 12.04 -17.74
C LYS A 81 3.67 12.45 -16.38
N ASP A 82 3.13 13.51 -15.77
CA ASP A 82 3.57 14.00 -14.47
C ASP A 82 3.31 12.99 -13.36
N VAL A 83 2.14 12.34 -13.38
CA VAL A 83 1.80 11.26 -12.44
C VAL A 83 2.70 10.06 -12.63
N GLN A 84 2.91 9.61 -13.88
CA GLN A 84 3.82 8.50 -14.17
C GLN A 84 5.25 8.81 -13.70
N LYS A 85 5.71 10.03 -13.94
CA LYS A 85 7.00 10.51 -13.50
C LYS A 85 7.10 10.43 -11.98
N ALA A 86 6.13 10.97 -11.26
CA ALA A 86 6.13 10.96 -9.80
C ALA A 86 6.15 9.55 -9.20
N ILE A 87 5.43 8.59 -9.81
CA ILE A 87 5.37 7.20 -9.35
C ILE A 87 6.70 6.47 -9.61
N SER A 88 7.33 6.68 -10.76
CA SER A 88 8.59 5.99 -11.12
C SER A 88 9.86 6.58 -10.48
N PHE A 89 9.74 7.68 -9.74
CA PHE A 89 10.85 8.30 -8.99
C PHE A 89 10.78 8.07 -7.47
N ALA A 90 9.65 7.56 -6.97
CA ALA A 90 9.48 7.14 -5.59
C ALA A 90 10.10 5.75 -5.38
#